data_AF-A0A7U9S1M7-F1
#
_entry.id   AF-A0A7U9S1M7-F1
#
_cell.length_a   1.000
_cell.length_b   1.000
_cell.length_c   1.000
_cell.angle_alpha   90.00
_cell.angle_beta   90.00
_cell.angle_gamma   90.00
#
_symmetry.space_group_name_H-M   'P 1'
#
loop_
_entity.id
_entity.type
_entity.pdbx_description
1 polymer ?
#
loop_
_entity_poly.entity_id
_entity_poly.type
_entity_poly.pdbx_seq_one_letter_code
_entity_poly.pdbx_strand_id
1 'polypeptide(L)'
;MDNCRFMQWEDLVKEINQNEKDGKLQEKIVQLTDLMIRDVYENETYECINYIEEKIENADIWEDMEKKVRSQTDFYIRTLGLKKLPEDAAEAKIKTAYRLRYEEFENDEYICRQARLNRQEIQAIRCLFDYCEFSVVLQKISKRRFEAFLVERGKFTESMTETIWELFRHCRQDIQILIYSRHFANLEMKLNYLMNGQDDLKKEIDFVEFLLLEEGESSE
;
A
#
# COMPACT_ATOMS: atom_id res chain seq x y z
N MET A 1 -7.27 24.58 19.52
CA MET A 1 -7.03 24.27 20.96
C MET A 1 -5.94 23.20 20.98
N ASP A 2 -4.84 23.46 20.25
CA ASP A 2 -4.00 22.41 19.64
C ASP A 2 -2.64 22.25 20.32
N ASN A 3 -2.28 23.18 21.22
CA ASN A 3 -1.01 23.15 21.96
C ASN A 3 -0.88 22.00 22.96
N CYS A 4 -1.91 21.16 23.17
CA CYS A 4 -1.86 20.09 24.17
C CYS A 4 -1.43 18.72 23.61
N ARG A 5 -1.68 18.44 22.32
CA ARG A 5 -1.51 17.09 21.74
C ARG A 5 -0.05 16.66 21.61
N PHE A 6 0.85 17.60 21.31
CA PHE A 6 2.27 17.31 21.02
C PHE A 6 3.25 17.88 22.06
N MET A 7 2.78 18.37 23.21
CA MET A 7 3.63 19.03 24.21
C MET A 7 4.81 18.14 24.68
N GLN A 8 4.56 16.85 24.86
CA GLN A 8 5.60 15.88 25.23
C GLN A 8 6.61 15.58 24.11
N TRP A 9 6.28 15.94 22.86
CA TRP A 9 7.10 15.65 21.69
C TRP A 9 8.13 16.76 21.49
N GLU A 10 7.81 17.99 21.86
CA GLU A 10 8.73 19.13 21.72
C GLU A 10 10.04 18.93 22.49
N ASP A 11 9.98 18.37 23.70
CA ASP A 11 11.17 18.10 24.50
C ASP A 11 12.02 16.99 23.86
N LEU A 12 11.39 15.90 23.37
CA LEU A 12 12.09 14.83 22.66
C LEU A 12 12.74 15.33 21.36
N VAL A 13 12.04 16.16 20.60
CA VAL A 13 12.55 16.78 19.36
C VAL A 13 13.77 17.64 19.66
N LYS A 14 13.70 18.54 20.66
CA LYS A 14 14.85 19.37 21.08
C LYS A 14 16.03 18.49 21.44
N GLU A 15 15.78 17.42 22.20
CA GLU A 15 16.82 16.51 22.60
C GLU A 15 17.43 15.73 21.42
N ILE A 16 16.64 15.36 20.40
CA ILE A 16 17.15 14.70 19.20
C ILE A 16 18.05 15.66 18.41
N ASN A 17 17.60 16.91 18.18
CA ASN A 17 18.39 17.91 17.46
C ASN A 17 19.69 18.30 18.20
N GLN A 18 19.69 18.27 19.54
CA GLN A 18 20.84 18.67 20.35
C GLN A 18 21.86 17.55 20.63
N ASN A 19 21.47 16.27 20.56
CA ASN A 19 22.28 15.15 21.05
C ASN A 19 22.89 14.26 19.96
N GLU A 20 23.57 14.83 18.96
CA GLU A 20 24.28 14.02 17.95
C GLU A 20 25.42 13.15 18.52
N LYS A 21 25.90 13.42 19.75
CA LYS A 21 27.09 12.79 20.34
C LYS A 21 26.85 11.96 21.60
N ASP A 22 25.61 11.90 22.08
CA ASP A 22 25.29 11.22 23.34
C ASP A 22 24.73 9.82 23.06
N GLY A 23 25.16 8.81 23.81
CA GLY A 23 24.81 7.38 23.59
C GLY A 23 23.32 7.04 23.73
N LYS A 24 22.46 8.05 23.96
CA LYS A 24 21.01 7.96 24.14
C LYS A 24 20.20 8.50 22.96
N LEU A 25 20.82 9.03 21.90
CA LEU A 25 20.11 9.57 20.73
C LEU A 25 19.13 8.54 20.15
N GLN A 26 19.61 7.30 19.98
CA GLN A 26 18.80 6.22 19.43
C GLN A 26 17.58 5.88 20.31
N GLU A 27 17.72 5.95 21.63
CA GLU A 27 16.61 5.71 22.56
C GLU A 27 15.50 6.76 22.39
N LYS A 28 15.89 8.03 22.18
CA LYS A 28 14.95 9.15 21.98
C LYS A 28 14.24 9.06 20.64
N ILE A 29 14.97 8.72 19.58
CA ILE A 29 14.40 8.45 18.24
C ILE A 29 13.35 7.34 18.34
N VAL A 30 13.67 6.23 19.03
CA VAL A 30 12.73 5.13 19.24
C VAL A 30 11.49 5.59 20.03
N GLN A 31 11.68 6.32 21.13
CA GLN A 31 10.57 6.84 21.92
C GLN A 31 9.63 7.75 21.12
N LEU A 32 10.18 8.70 20.35
CA LEU A 32 9.37 9.59 19.51
C LEU A 32 8.67 8.81 18.39
N THR A 33 9.36 7.86 17.76
CA THR A 33 8.75 6.98 16.74
C THR A 33 7.57 6.20 17.30
N ASP A 34 7.70 5.62 18.50
CA ASP A 34 6.64 4.85 19.15
C ASP A 34 5.44 5.73 19.53
N LEU A 35 5.70 6.97 19.96
CA LEU A 35 4.65 7.98 20.19
C LEU A 35 3.90 8.33 18.90
N MET A 36 4.63 8.53 17.80
CA MET A 36 4.04 8.79 16.49
C MET A 36 3.16 7.63 16.03
N ILE A 37 3.66 6.39 16.14
CA ILE A 37 2.87 5.19 15.79
C ILE A 37 1.57 5.13 16.59
N ARG A 38 1.63 5.41 17.90
CA ARG A 38 0.45 5.42 18.77
C ARG A 38 -0.55 6.51 18.34
N ASP A 39 -0.06 7.73 18.09
CA ASP A 39 -0.90 8.85 17.66
C ASP A 39 -1.62 8.55 16.33
N VAL A 40 -0.96 7.90 15.38
CA VAL A 40 -1.60 7.46 14.12
C VAL A 40 -2.74 6.47 14.38
N TYR A 41 -2.56 5.51 15.30
CA TYR A 41 -3.63 4.57 15.65
C TYR A 41 -4.79 5.23 16.40
N GLU A 42 -4.50 6.18 17.29
CA GLU A 42 -5.52 6.85 18.11
C GLU A 42 -6.34 7.86 17.31
N ASN A 43 -5.71 8.54 16.34
CA ASN A 43 -6.33 9.64 15.60
C ASN A 43 -6.66 9.29 14.15
N GLU A 44 -6.20 8.14 13.64
CA GLU A 44 -6.46 7.67 12.28
C GLU A 44 -5.93 8.59 11.17
N THR A 45 -4.90 9.39 11.45
CA THR A 45 -4.28 10.33 10.49
C THR A 45 -2.75 10.30 10.58
N TYR A 46 -2.10 10.90 9.58
CA TYR A 46 -0.65 11.15 9.57
C TYR A 46 -0.28 12.60 9.91
N GLU A 47 -1.16 13.34 10.59
CA GLU A 47 -0.86 14.74 10.99
C GLU A 47 0.42 14.84 11.83
N CYS A 48 0.69 13.84 12.66
CA CYS A 48 1.91 13.74 13.45
C CYS A 48 3.19 13.71 12.62
N ILE A 49 3.14 13.11 11.41
CA ILE A 49 4.28 13.07 10.49
C ILE A 49 4.60 14.49 10.04
N ASN A 50 3.61 15.20 9.51
CA ASN A 50 3.79 16.59 9.05
C ASN A 50 4.27 17.49 10.20
N TYR A 51 3.76 17.28 11.42
CA TYR A 51 4.18 18.06 12.59
C TYR A 51 5.66 17.87 12.96
N ILE A 52 6.20 16.65 12.81
CA ILE A 52 7.58 16.33 13.18
C ILE A 52 8.57 16.59 12.05
N GLU A 53 8.15 16.42 10.79
CA GLU A 53 8.93 16.77 9.60
C GLU A 53 9.51 18.19 9.69
N GLU A 54 8.69 19.15 10.12
CA GLU A 54 9.10 20.56 10.25
C GLU A 54 10.09 20.83 11.39
N LYS A 55 10.40 19.83 12.24
CA LYS A 55 11.11 20.04 13.51
C LYS A 55 12.39 19.23 13.67
N ILE A 56 12.50 18.06 13.02
CA ILE A 56 13.75 17.30 13.01
C ILE A 56 14.68 17.89 11.97
N GLU A 57 15.84 18.40 12.42
CA GLU A 57 16.78 19.10 11.54
C GLU A 57 17.60 18.15 10.66
N ASN A 58 17.80 16.92 11.11
CA ASN A 58 18.56 15.90 10.39
C ASN A 58 17.65 15.07 9.48
N ALA A 59 17.82 15.23 8.17
CA ALA A 59 17.00 14.57 7.15
C ALA A 59 17.09 13.04 7.19
N ASP A 60 18.27 12.47 7.47
CA ASP A 60 18.47 11.01 7.51
C ASP A 60 17.72 10.39 8.70
N ILE A 61 17.80 11.03 9.87
CA ILE A 61 17.05 10.62 11.06
C ILE A 61 15.54 10.68 10.78
N TRP A 62 15.08 11.76 10.15
CA TRP A 62 13.69 11.93 9.78
C TRP A 62 13.20 10.85 8.82
N GLU A 63 13.93 10.58 7.74
CA GLU A 63 13.55 9.58 6.74
C GLU A 63 13.41 8.18 7.37
N ASP A 64 14.36 7.80 8.23
CA ASP A 64 14.32 6.52 8.94
C ASP A 64 13.12 6.43 9.90
N MET A 65 12.82 7.51 10.63
CA MET A 65 11.66 7.59 11.51
C MET A 65 10.35 7.48 10.72
N GLU A 66 10.19 8.30 9.68
CA GLU A 66 8.98 8.32 8.85
C GLU A 66 8.72 6.93 8.25
N LYS A 67 9.75 6.32 7.66
CA LYS A 67 9.68 4.99 7.09
C LYS A 67 9.25 3.96 8.14
N LYS A 68 9.77 4.05 9.36
CA LYS A 68 9.41 3.14 10.45
C LYS A 68 7.95 3.34 10.88
N VAL A 69 7.49 4.58 11.07
CA VAL A 69 6.08 4.88 11.38
C VAL A 69 5.16 4.32 10.31
N ARG A 70 5.41 4.64 9.03
CA ARG A 70 4.59 4.16 7.90
C ARG A 70 4.61 2.64 7.78
N SER A 71 5.76 1.99 7.95
CA SER A 71 5.87 0.53 7.87
C SER A 71 4.99 -0.21 8.89
N GLN A 72 4.69 0.44 10.02
CA GLN A 72 3.84 -0.11 11.08
C GLN A 72 2.36 0.23 10.87
N THR A 73 2.04 1.40 10.32
CA THR A 73 0.69 1.97 10.37
C THR A 73 -0.01 2.08 9.01
N ASP A 74 0.71 1.96 7.89
CA ASP A 74 0.15 2.17 6.55
C ASP A 74 -0.96 1.17 6.21
N PHE A 75 -0.79 -0.10 6.59
CA PHE A 75 -1.84 -1.10 6.40
C PHE A 75 -3.11 -0.77 7.21
N TYR A 76 -2.96 -0.26 8.44
CA TYR A 76 -4.10 0.19 9.26
C TYR A 76 -4.83 1.36 8.60
N ILE A 77 -4.11 2.42 8.24
CA ILE A 77 -4.68 3.62 7.60
C ILE A 77 -5.40 3.27 6.31
N ARG A 78 -4.79 2.46 5.45
CA ARG A 78 -5.39 2.04 4.18
C ARG A 78 -6.63 1.16 4.34
N THR A 79 -6.79 0.52 5.50
CA THR A 79 -7.93 -0.35 5.77
C THR A 79 -8.99 0.28 6.69
N LEU A 80 -8.89 1.57 7.00
CA LEU A 80 -9.88 2.30 7.82
C LEU A 80 -11.31 2.23 7.26
N GLY A 81 -11.46 2.22 5.93
CA GLY A 81 -12.79 2.13 5.29
C GLY A 81 -13.58 0.90 5.72
N LEU A 82 -12.91 -0.21 6.03
CA LEU A 82 -13.54 -1.43 6.56
C LEU A 82 -13.79 -1.35 8.07
N LYS A 83 -12.91 -0.67 8.80
CA LYS A 83 -12.97 -0.57 10.27
C LYS A 83 -14.05 0.39 10.78
N LYS A 84 -14.44 1.36 9.95
CA LYS A 84 -15.54 2.29 10.24
C LYS A 84 -16.92 1.65 10.10
N LEU A 85 -16.97 0.41 9.62
CA LEU A 85 -18.20 -0.36 9.50
C LEU A 85 -18.42 -1.24 10.74
N PRO A 86 -19.67 -1.55 11.07
CA PRO A 86 -19.97 -2.66 11.97
C PRO A 86 -19.29 -3.94 11.47
N GLU A 87 -18.77 -4.75 12.39
CA GLU A 87 -17.95 -5.94 12.06
C GLU A 87 -18.69 -6.90 11.11
N ASP A 88 -19.95 -7.23 11.39
CA ASP A 88 -20.78 -8.09 10.53
C ASP A 88 -20.93 -7.54 9.10
N ALA A 89 -21.05 -6.21 8.97
CA ALA A 89 -21.19 -5.55 7.68
C ALA A 89 -19.86 -5.55 6.91
N ALA A 90 -18.74 -5.31 7.59
CA ALA A 90 -17.41 -5.43 7.01
C ALA A 90 -17.15 -6.85 6.52
N GLU A 91 -17.49 -7.85 7.35
CA GLU A 91 -17.30 -9.27 7.02
C GLU A 91 -18.12 -9.66 5.79
N ALA A 92 -19.40 -9.29 5.75
CA ALA A 92 -20.28 -9.56 4.61
C ALA A 92 -19.76 -8.93 3.31
N LYS A 93 -19.26 -7.69 3.38
CA LYS A 93 -18.66 -6.99 2.24
C LYS A 93 -17.38 -7.68 1.76
N ILE A 94 -16.49 -8.08 2.67
CA ILE A 94 -15.26 -8.81 2.36
C ILE A 94 -15.58 -10.14 1.67
N LYS A 95 -16.49 -10.94 2.24
CA LYS A 95 -16.92 -12.22 1.65
C LYS A 95 -17.51 -12.04 0.26
N THR A 96 -18.37 -11.04 0.08
CA THR A 96 -18.99 -10.74 -1.22
C THR A 96 -17.95 -10.32 -2.25
N ALA A 97 -17.05 -9.41 -1.89
CA ALA A 97 -15.98 -8.96 -2.78
C ALA A 97 -15.01 -10.10 -3.13
N TYR A 98 -14.71 -10.98 -2.17
CA TYR A 98 -13.88 -12.16 -2.38
C TYR A 98 -14.50 -13.07 -3.44
N ARG A 99 -15.77 -13.46 -3.25
CA ARG A 99 -16.51 -14.33 -4.18
C ARG A 99 -16.52 -13.73 -5.59
N LEU A 100 -16.92 -12.47 -5.70
CA LEU A 100 -16.99 -11.78 -6.99
C LEU A 100 -15.62 -11.73 -7.68
N ARG A 101 -14.54 -11.46 -6.95
CA ARG A 101 -13.19 -11.29 -7.53
C ARG A 101 -12.52 -12.61 -7.93
N TYR A 102 -12.69 -13.66 -7.13
CA TYR A 102 -11.92 -14.90 -7.27
C TYR A 102 -12.74 -16.09 -7.76
N GLU A 103 -14.05 -16.11 -7.53
CA GLU A 103 -14.93 -17.18 -7.99
C GLU A 103 -15.70 -16.78 -9.26
N GLU A 104 -16.11 -15.50 -9.35
CA GLU A 104 -16.87 -14.99 -10.50
C GLU A 104 -16.00 -14.17 -11.48
N PHE A 105 -14.73 -13.91 -11.14
CA PHE A 105 -13.74 -13.20 -11.99
C PHE A 105 -14.14 -11.77 -12.39
N GLU A 106 -14.95 -11.11 -11.57
CA GLU A 106 -15.50 -9.78 -11.84
C GLU A 106 -14.50 -8.64 -11.57
N ASN A 107 -14.75 -7.49 -12.19
CA ASN A 107 -13.94 -6.29 -12.02
C ASN A 107 -14.39 -5.41 -10.84
N ASP A 108 -13.53 -4.48 -10.40
CA ASP A 108 -13.79 -3.62 -9.25
C ASP A 108 -15.07 -2.77 -9.39
N GLU A 109 -15.44 -2.31 -10.59
CA GLU A 109 -16.67 -1.52 -10.79
C GLU A 109 -17.93 -2.34 -10.57
N TYR A 110 -17.93 -3.60 -11.01
CA TYR A 110 -19.01 -4.53 -10.74
C TYR A 110 -19.08 -4.88 -9.25
N ILE A 111 -17.92 -5.18 -8.65
CA ILE A 111 -17.81 -5.47 -7.21
C ILE A 111 -18.35 -4.30 -6.37
N CYS A 112 -17.99 -3.05 -6.71
CA CYS A 112 -18.48 -1.88 -5.98
C CYS A 112 -20.00 -1.77 -6.01
N ARG A 113 -20.62 -2.02 -7.18
CA ARG A 113 -22.07 -1.96 -7.33
C ARG A 113 -22.77 -3.07 -6.55
N GLN A 114 -22.29 -4.31 -6.68
CA GLN A 114 -22.94 -5.46 -6.05
C GLN A 114 -22.77 -5.50 -4.53
N ALA A 115 -21.56 -5.25 -4.04
CA ALA A 115 -21.27 -5.21 -2.60
C ALA A 115 -21.61 -3.86 -1.94
N ARG A 116 -22.17 -2.91 -2.70
CA ARG A 116 -22.53 -1.55 -2.26
C ARG A 116 -21.36 -0.87 -1.55
N LEU A 117 -20.21 -0.88 -2.22
CA LEU A 117 -18.97 -0.32 -1.70
C LEU A 117 -18.82 1.14 -2.15
N ASN A 118 -18.48 2.01 -1.21
CA ASN A 118 -17.96 3.32 -1.52
C ASN A 118 -16.46 3.24 -1.89
N ARG A 119 -15.90 4.37 -2.34
CA ARG A 119 -14.49 4.44 -2.79
C ARG A 119 -13.48 4.06 -1.71
N GLN A 120 -13.71 4.44 -0.46
CA GLN A 120 -12.80 4.12 0.64
C GLN A 120 -12.87 2.63 1.01
N GLU A 121 -14.06 2.05 0.99
CA GLU A 121 -14.27 0.63 1.29
C GLU A 121 -13.62 -0.27 0.22
N ILE A 122 -13.77 0.02 -1.07
CA ILE A 122 -13.12 -0.79 -2.11
C ILE A 122 -11.59 -0.65 -2.05
N GLN A 123 -11.05 0.53 -1.75
CA GLN A 123 -9.60 0.71 -1.55
C GLN A 123 -9.10 -0.11 -0.35
N ALA A 124 -9.85 -0.14 0.75
CA ALA A 124 -9.54 -0.93 1.92
C ALA A 124 -9.58 -2.45 1.63
N ILE A 125 -10.60 -2.92 0.89
CA ILE A 125 -10.70 -4.32 0.45
C ILE A 125 -9.52 -4.68 -0.45
N ARG A 126 -9.18 -3.82 -1.42
CA ARG A 126 -8.02 -4.06 -2.31
C ARG A 126 -6.74 -4.18 -1.50
N CYS A 127 -6.48 -3.25 -0.57
CA CYS A 127 -5.29 -3.31 0.28
C CYS A 127 -5.25 -4.62 1.10
N LEU A 128 -6.38 -5.05 1.64
CA LEU A 128 -6.48 -6.31 2.37
C LEU A 128 -6.22 -7.52 1.46
N PHE A 129 -6.82 -7.54 0.28
CA PHE A 129 -6.68 -8.63 -0.68
C PHE A 129 -5.26 -8.71 -1.22
N ASP A 130 -4.65 -7.59 -1.62
CA ASP A 130 -3.27 -7.53 -2.09
C ASP A 130 -2.30 -8.09 -1.03
N TYR A 131 -2.53 -7.78 0.26
CA TYR A 131 -1.77 -8.36 1.36
C TYR A 131 -1.99 -9.88 1.48
N CYS A 132 -3.22 -10.35 1.35
CA CYS A 132 -3.55 -11.78 1.44
C CYS A 132 -2.98 -12.57 0.26
N GLU A 133 -3.11 -12.05 -0.96
CA GLU A 133 -2.50 -12.59 -2.18
C GLU A 133 -0.98 -12.72 -2.01
N PHE A 134 -0.31 -11.65 -1.59
CA PHE A 134 1.14 -11.70 -1.37
C PHE A 134 1.52 -12.67 -0.24
N SER A 135 0.90 -12.54 0.92
CA SER A 135 1.36 -13.22 2.14
C SER A 135 0.91 -14.68 2.22
N VAL A 136 -0.39 -14.93 2.03
CA VAL A 136 -1.01 -16.25 2.20
C VAL A 136 -0.79 -17.12 0.97
N VAL A 137 -0.94 -16.54 -0.23
CA VAL A 137 -0.88 -17.29 -1.49
C VAL A 137 0.55 -17.41 -2.00
N LEU A 138 1.26 -16.30 -2.19
CA LEU A 138 2.61 -16.31 -2.78
C LEU A 138 3.70 -16.71 -1.77
N GLN A 139 3.75 -16.05 -0.61
CA GLN A 139 4.76 -16.31 0.42
C GLN A 139 4.44 -17.52 1.31
N LYS A 140 3.21 -18.03 1.26
CA LYS A 140 2.75 -19.20 2.02
C LYS A 140 3.03 -19.09 3.52
N ILE A 141 2.82 -17.92 4.11
CA ILE A 141 3.04 -17.72 5.55
C ILE A 141 2.12 -18.61 6.39
N SER A 142 2.51 -18.86 7.64
CA SER A 142 1.67 -19.60 8.59
C SER A 142 0.53 -18.74 9.13
N LYS A 143 -0.56 -19.39 9.55
CA LYS A 143 -1.73 -18.76 10.19
C LYS A 143 -1.31 -17.84 11.33
N ARG A 144 -0.43 -18.33 12.22
CA ARG A 144 0.13 -17.54 13.33
C ARG A 144 0.79 -16.23 12.88
N ARG A 145 1.57 -16.25 11.79
CA ARG A 145 2.24 -15.04 11.28
C ARG A 145 1.24 -14.08 10.64
N PHE A 146 0.24 -14.62 9.95
CA PHE A 146 -0.84 -13.83 9.36
C PHE A 146 -1.66 -13.13 10.45
N GLU A 147 -2.07 -13.88 11.47
CA GLU A 147 -2.84 -13.35 12.61
C GLU A 147 -2.08 -12.28 13.36
N ALA A 148 -0.80 -12.54 13.71
CA ALA A 148 0.04 -11.55 14.36
C ALA A 148 0.10 -10.24 13.55
N PHE A 149 0.23 -10.31 12.22
CA PHE A 149 0.24 -9.11 11.38
C PHE A 149 -1.11 -8.39 11.36
N LEU A 150 -2.21 -9.08 11.07
CA LEU A 150 -3.54 -8.45 10.97
C LEU A 150 -4.02 -7.87 12.30
N VAL A 151 -3.71 -8.52 13.41
CA VAL A 151 -4.08 -8.04 14.75
C VAL A 151 -3.16 -6.91 15.18
N GLU A 152 -1.83 -7.08 15.11
CA GLU A 152 -0.89 -6.08 15.65
C GLU A 152 -0.79 -4.83 14.78
N ARG A 153 -0.66 -5.00 13.46
CA ARG A 153 -0.52 -3.88 12.52
C ARG A 153 -1.83 -3.49 11.88
N GLY A 154 -2.65 -4.48 11.56
CA GLY A 154 -3.95 -4.23 10.96
C GLY A 154 -5.03 -3.83 11.95
N LYS A 155 -4.85 -4.06 13.26
CA LYS A 155 -5.88 -3.83 14.31
C LYS A 155 -7.24 -4.44 13.95
N PHE A 156 -7.26 -5.56 13.24
CA PHE A 156 -8.47 -6.35 13.04
C PHE A 156 -8.75 -7.20 14.27
N THR A 157 -10.03 -7.53 14.49
CA THR A 157 -10.43 -8.49 15.52
C THR A 157 -9.91 -9.89 15.16
N GLU A 158 -9.76 -10.75 16.18
CA GLU A 158 -9.39 -12.15 15.96
C GLU A 158 -10.42 -12.88 15.09
N SER A 159 -11.71 -12.62 15.32
CA SER A 159 -12.82 -13.19 14.53
C SER A 159 -12.73 -12.82 13.06
N MET A 160 -12.56 -11.53 12.74
CA MET A 160 -12.40 -11.08 11.35
C MET A 160 -11.15 -11.69 10.70
N THR A 161 -10.05 -11.77 11.46
CA THR A 161 -8.79 -12.34 11.00
C THR A 161 -8.94 -13.82 10.64
N GLU A 162 -9.66 -14.60 11.45
CA GLU A 162 -10.01 -15.99 11.17
C GLU A 162 -10.80 -16.10 9.87
N THR A 163 -11.85 -15.29 9.72
CA THR A 163 -12.69 -15.28 8.52
C THR A 163 -11.86 -15.01 7.27
N ILE A 164 -10.98 -14.00 7.29
CA ILE A 164 -10.13 -13.67 6.15
C ILE A 164 -9.15 -14.80 5.85
N TRP A 165 -8.56 -15.41 6.89
CA TRP A 165 -7.65 -16.55 6.71
C TRP A 165 -8.34 -17.72 6.01
N GLU A 166 -9.56 -18.06 6.44
CA GLU A 166 -10.33 -19.16 5.84
C GLU A 166 -10.63 -18.89 4.37
N LEU A 167 -10.98 -17.66 3.98
CA LEU A 167 -11.20 -17.33 2.57
C LEU A 167 -9.97 -17.64 1.70
N PHE A 168 -8.78 -17.20 2.12
CA PHE A 168 -7.58 -17.31 1.27
C PHE A 168 -6.81 -18.63 1.41
N ARG A 169 -7.01 -19.40 2.48
CA ARG A 169 -6.23 -20.64 2.69
C ARG A 169 -6.67 -21.78 1.77
N HIS A 170 -7.95 -21.88 1.43
CA HIS A 170 -8.51 -23.04 0.72
C HIS A 170 -8.34 -22.95 -0.79
N CYS A 171 -8.27 -21.74 -1.35
CA CYS A 171 -8.18 -21.52 -2.80
C CYS A 171 -6.78 -21.06 -3.25
N ARG A 172 -5.72 -21.37 -2.48
CA ARG A 172 -4.36 -20.87 -2.77
C ARG A 172 -3.90 -21.14 -4.19
N GLN A 173 -4.12 -22.35 -4.72
CA GLN A 173 -3.68 -22.71 -6.07
C GLN A 173 -4.48 -21.97 -7.16
N ASP A 174 -5.80 -21.90 -7.02
CA ASP A 174 -6.66 -21.24 -8.00
C ASP A 174 -6.42 -19.73 -8.03
N ILE A 175 -6.27 -19.11 -6.86
CA ILE A 175 -5.91 -17.70 -6.74
C ILE A 175 -4.50 -17.46 -7.31
N GLN A 176 -3.54 -18.36 -7.05
CA GLN A 176 -2.18 -18.23 -7.58
C GLN A 176 -2.17 -18.26 -9.12
N ILE A 177 -2.91 -19.19 -9.73
CA ILE A 177 -3.05 -19.27 -11.19
C ILE A 177 -3.66 -17.98 -11.72
N LEU A 178 -4.72 -17.49 -11.09
CA LEU A 178 -5.40 -16.25 -11.47
C LEU A 178 -4.51 -15.01 -11.34
N ILE A 179 -3.71 -14.89 -10.28
CA ILE A 179 -2.72 -13.82 -10.10
C ILE A 179 -1.71 -13.86 -11.25
N TYR A 180 -1.16 -15.04 -11.57
CA TYR A 180 -0.21 -15.17 -12.67
C TYR A 180 -0.84 -14.87 -14.02
N SER A 181 -2.07 -15.31 -14.29
CA SER A 181 -2.80 -14.97 -15.51
C SER A 181 -3.01 -13.46 -15.65
N ARG A 182 -3.37 -12.76 -14.56
CA ARG A 182 -3.49 -11.29 -14.55
C ARG A 182 -2.16 -10.59 -14.78
N HIS A 183 -1.08 -11.06 -14.14
CA HIS A 183 0.26 -10.52 -14.38
C HIS A 183 0.71 -10.74 -15.82
N PHE A 184 0.45 -11.92 -16.37
CA PHE A 184 0.77 -12.25 -17.76
C PHE A 184 0.02 -11.34 -18.73
N ALA A 185 -1.30 -11.17 -18.56
CA ALA A 185 -2.09 -10.26 -19.40
C ALA A 185 -1.61 -8.80 -19.32
N ASN A 186 -1.21 -8.34 -18.12
CA ASN A 186 -0.64 -7.00 -17.95
C ASN A 186 0.72 -6.86 -18.66
N LEU A 187 1.60 -7.86 -18.53
CA LEU A 187 2.87 -7.89 -19.24
C LEU A 187 2.68 -7.94 -20.76
N GLU A 188 1.72 -8.74 -21.24
CA GLU A 188 1.35 -8.81 -22.66
C GLU A 188 0.85 -7.45 -23.17
N MET A 189 -0.01 -6.77 -22.42
CA MET A 189 -0.49 -5.42 -22.78
C MET A 189 0.66 -4.40 -22.83
N LYS A 190 1.55 -4.41 -21.83
CA LYS A 190 2.74 -3.54 -21.81
C LYS A 190 3.69 -3.85 -22.97
N LEU A 191 3.88 -5.12 -23.29
CA LEU A 191 4.69 -5.55 -24.42
C LEU A 191 4.09 -5.06 -25.74
N ASN A 192 2.78 -5.21 -25.93
CA ASN A 192 2.07 -4.69 -27.11
C ASN A 192 2.21 -3.17 -27.24
N TYR A 193 2.12 -2.43 -26.13
CA TYR A 193 2.35 -0.99 -26.13
C TYR A 193 3.78 -0.63 -26.56
N LEU A 194 4.78 -1.36 -26.06
CA LEU A 194 6.19 -1.16 -26.44
C LEU A 194 6.44 -1.51 -27.92
N MET A 195 5.87 -2.62 -28.42
CA MET A 195 5.99 -3.02 -29.82
C MET A 195 5.35 -1.98 -30.75
N ASN A 196 4.17 -1.46 -30.40
CA ASN A 196 3.53 -0.40 -31.16
C ASN A 196 4.39 0.88 -31.18
N GLY A 197 4.97 1.26 -30.03
CA GLY A 197 5.90 2.39 -29.98
C GLY A 197 7.17 2.18 -30.80
N GLN A 198 7.65 0.93 -30.89
CA GLN A 198 8.79 0.57 -31.74
C GLN A 198 8.44 0.65 -33.23
N ASP A 199 7.25 0.20 -33.64
CA ASP A 199 6.78 0.31 -35.02
C ASP A 199 6.62 1.77 -35.46
N ASP A 200 6.15 2.64 -34.56
CA ASP A 200 6.04 4.07 -34.84
C ASP A 200 7.41 4.75 -34.93
N LEU A 201 8.36 4.41 -34.06
CA LEU A 201 9.75 4.87 -34.16
C LEU A 201 10.41 4.42 -35.46
N LYS A 202 10.13 3.19 -35.90
CA LYS A 202 10.64 2.67 -37.18
C LYS A 202 10.09 3.47 -38.37
N LYS A 203 8.79 3.78 -38.38
CA LYS A 203 8.19 4.63 -39.42
C LYS A 203 8.80 6.04 -39.44
N GLU A 204 9.07 6.63 -38.28
CA GLU A 204 9.72 7.94 -38.17
C GLU A 204 11.17 7.87 -38.67
N ILE A 205 11.92 6.81 -38.37
CA ILE A 205 13.28 6.60 -38.91
C ILE A 205 13.23 6.44 -40.44
N ASP A 206 12.33 5.59 -40.96
CA ASP A 206 12.16 5.38 -42.40
C ASP A 206 11.78 6.71 -43.10
N PHE A 207 10.97 7.55 -42.45
CA PHE A 207 10.60 8.87 -42.94
C PHE A 207 11.78 9.87 -42.90
N VAL A 208 12.58 9.89 -41.84
CA VAL A 208 13.79 10.71 -41.75
C VAL A 208 14.84 10.27 -42.77
N GLU A 209 15.04 8.96 -42.96
CA GLU A 209 15.92 8.42 -44.01
C GLU A 209 15.45 8.87 -45.40
N PHE A 210 14.14 8.83 -45.67
CA PHE A 210 13.57 9.33 -46.92
C PHE A 210 13.86 10.82 -47.13
N LEU A 211 13.65 11.68 -46.12
CA LEU A 211 13.93 13.11 -46.21
C LEU A 211 15.42 13.41 -46.48
N LEU A 212 16.33 12.68 -45.81
CA LEU A 212 17.77 12.83 -46.01
C LEU A 212 18.22 12.39 -47.42
N LEU A 213 17.56 11.39 -48.00
CA LEU A 213 17.83 10.93 -49.36
C LEU A 213 17.26 11.90 -50.42
N GLU A 214 16.07 12.48 -50.21
CA GLU A 214 15.51 13.53 -51.10
C GLU A 214 16.34 14.82 -51.10
N GLU A 215 16.90 15.25 -49.95
CA GLU A 215 17.82 16.40 -49.90
C GLU A 215 19.16 16.13 -50.62
N GLY A 216 19.61 14.88 -50.64
CA GLY A 216 20.81 14.46 -51.37
C GLY A 216 20.64 14.44 -52.89
N GLU A 217 19.45 14.07 -53.38
CA GLU A 217 19.14 14.03 -54.82
C GLU A 217 18.72 15.39 -55.41
N SER A 218 18.31 16.35 -54.58
CA SER A 218 17.95 17.71 -55.00
C SER A 218 19.11 18.72 -54.97
N SER A 219 20.32 18.24 -54.67
CA SER A 219 21.57 19.02 -54.59
C SER A 219 22.54 18.78 -55.77
N GLU A 220 22.11 18.07 -56.82
CA GLU A 220 22.80 17.97 -58.13
C GLU A 220 22.13 18.85 -59.20
#